data_AF-A0A932JSN3-F1
#
_entry.id   AF-A0A932JSN3-F1
#
_cell.length_a   1.000
_cell.length_b   1.000
_cell.length_c   1.000
_cell.angle_alpha   90.00
_cell.angle_beta   90.00
_cell.angle_gamma   90.00
#
_symmetry.space_group_name_H-M   'P 1'
#
loop_
_entity.id
_entity.type
_entity.pdbx_description
1 polymer ?
#
loop_
_entity_poly.entity_id
_entity_poly.type
_entity_poly.pdbx_seq_one_letter_code
_entity_poly.pdbx_strand_id
1 'polypeptide(L)'
;LLLKALDGILTTPSGRAYAEKFLAEGLTAVVHFAEFPDSRALHIGGRKTFTGPRAYTDWLTNDVAEIRLNANYVGADSDYSSRSLPGVLAHELLGHAAWYSRAERADQRLVFHHHELNEAMARLTGWIVEYELNGQFEGTGAWRYLDDPARYLSQLKLKLPYYARTFNSREMADAASALRERLPAARAEVVRAEQVLNQQLALDAKVTDSPGAPPKELDSFQREQADLVASYRDELANAEAVVEEIQGMLRTMAGEADHYSVTLLREGVGHPLFQTLAAEVAREAAVLKRLVEKTKASSAAKSTGPSVWTRIFRGGD
;
A
#
# COMPACT_ATOMS: atom_id res chain seq x y z
N LEU A 1 -12.22 -7.84 -16.93
CA LEU A 1 -11.82 -6.93 -15.83
C LEU A 1 -10.42 -6.36 -16.07
N LEU A 2 -9.39 -7.19 -16.25
CA LEU A 2 -8.00 -6.76 -16.49
C LEU A 2 -7.83 -5.76 -17.65
N LEU A 3 -8.35 -6.09 -18.84
CA LEU A 3 -8.29 -5.17 -20.01
C LEU A 3 -8.95 -3.82 -19.73
N LYS A 4 -10.12 -3.82 -19.07
CA LYS A 4 -10.82 -2.59 -18.67
C LYS A 4 -9.98 -1.77 -17.68
N ALA A 5 -9.25 -2.42 -16.77
CA ALA A 5 -8.39 -1.73 -15.84
C ALA A 5 -7.19 -1.10 -16.56
N LEU A 6 -6.57 -1.82 -17.51
CA LEU A 6 -5.51 -1.29 -18.37
C LEU A 6 -6.01 -0.11 -19.21
N ASP A 7 -7.18 -0.23 -19.84
CA ASP A 7 -7.82 0.87 -20.56
C ASP A 7 -8.03 2.09 -19.64
N GLY A 8 -8.48 1.85 -18.40
CA GLY A 8 -8.56 2.86 -17.35
C GLY A 8 -7.23 3.58 -17.15
N ILE A 9 -6.15 2.84 -16.90
CA ILE A 9 -4.80 3.43 -16.75
C ILE A 9 -4.46 4.30 -17.96
N LEU A 10 -4.67 3.81 -19.19
CA LEU A 10 -4.30 4.51 -20.43
C LEU A 10 -5.17 5.73 -20.74
N THR A 11 -6.38 5.83 -20.17
CA THR A 11 -7.21 7.04 -20.28
C THR A 11 -6.70 8.20 -19.42
N THR A 12 -5.88 7.91 -18.42
CA THR A 12 -5.26 8.95 -17.58
C THR A 12 -4.00 9.55 -18.26
N PRO A 13 -3.76 10.87 -18.12
CA PRO A 13 -2.54 11.48 -18.65
C PRO A 13 -1.26 10.85 -18.08
N SER A 14 -1.22 10.61 -16.77
CA SER A 14 -0.02 10.07 -16.13
C SER A 14 0.17 8.58 -16.45
N GLY A 15 -0.91 7.79 -16.42
CA GLY A 15 -0.86 6.38 -16.79
C GLY A 15 -0.37 6.14 -18.22
N ARG A 16 -0.77 6.98 -19.18
CA ARG A 16 -0.23 6.95 -20.55
C ARG A 16 1.26 7.25 -20.58
N ALA A 17 1.70 8.32 -19.92
CA ALA A 17 3.12 8.69 -19.87
C ALA A 17 3.98 7.60 -19.21
N TYR A 18 3.48 6.94 -18.16
CA TYR A 18 4.17 5.81 -17.54
C TYR A 18 4.22 4.59 -18.46
N ALA A 19 3.14 4.26 -19.17
CA ALA A 19 3.12 3.16 -20.13
C ALA A 19 4.08 3.40 -21.31
N GLU A 20 4.14 4.65 -21.82
CA GLU A 20 5.09 5.03 -22.86
C GLU A 20 6.55 4.85 -22.39
N LYS A 21 6.88 5.27 -21.16
CA LYS A 21 8.19 5.02 -20.56
C LYS A 21 8.50 3.53 -20.43
N PHE A 22 7.54 2.74 -19.93
CA PHE A 22 7.68 1.30 -19.75
C PHE A 22 8.00 0.60 -21.08
N LEU A 23 7.29 0.94 -22.15
CA LEU A 23 7.51 0.40 -23.49
C LEU A 23 8.82 0.91 -24.12
N ALA A 24 9.16 2.18 -23.92
CA ALA A 24 10.41 2.76 -24.43
C ALA A 24 11.66 2.12 -23.79
N GLU A 25 11.52 1.56 -22.60
CA GLU A 25 12.57 0.79 -21.92
C GLU A 25 12.61 -0.68 -22.36
N GLY A 26 11.76 -1.11 -23.30
CA GLY A 26 11.72 -2.47 -23.83
C GLY A 26 11.11 -3.48 -22.86
N LEU A 27 10.41 -3.02 -21.82
CA LEU A 27 9.90 -3.90 -20.77
C LEU A 27 8.64 -4.62 -21.22
N THR A 28 8.48 -5.85 -20.73
CA THR A 28 7.27 -6.64 -20.91
C THR A 28 6.78 -7.15 -19.55
N ALA A 29 5.51 -7.55 -19.50
CA ALA A 29 4.95 -8.12 -18.28
C ALA A 29 3.92 -9.21 -18.57
N VAL A 30 3.85 -10.18 -17.67
CA VAL A 30 2.80 -11.20 -17.63
C VAL A 30 2.02 -11.03 -16.34
N VAL A 31 0.69 -11.06 -16.45
CA VAL A 31 -0.22 -10.94 -15.30
C VAL A 31 -0.86 -12.30 -15.04
N HIS A 32 -0.65 -12.83 -13.85
CA HIS A 32 -1.23 -14.08 -13.36
C HIS A 32 -2.27 -13.79 -12.28
N PHE A 33 -3.28 -14.64 -12.19
CA PHE A 33 -4.16 -14.70 -11.03
C PHE A 33 -3.65 -15.80 -10.11
N ALA A 34 -3.36 -15.45 -8.87
CA ALA A 34 -2.82 -16.37 -7.87
C ALA A 34 -3.66 -16.32 -6.58
N GLU A 35 -3.66 -17.45 -5.87
CA GLU A 35 -4.15 -17.48 -4.49
C GLU A 35 -3.05 -16.97 -3.56
N PHE A 36 -3.41 -16.05 -2.67
CA PHE A 36 -2.54 -15.63 -1.59
C PHE A 36 -2.98 -16.29 -0.29
N PRO A 37 -2.08 -17.01 0.37
CA PRO A 37 -2.28 -17.39 1.78
C PRO A 37 -2.71 -16.14 2.57
N ASP A 38 -3.63 -16.33 3.50
CA ASP A 38 -4.11 -15.28 4.43
C ASP A 38 -4.96 -14.15 3.81
N SER A 39 -5.32 -14.27 2.53
CA SER A 39 -6.30 -13.37 1.92
C SER A 39 -7.73 -13.88 2.07
N ARG A 40 -8.67 -12.99 2.43
CA ARG A 40 -10.08 -13.36 2.60
C ARG A 40 -11.03 -12.26 2.15
N ALA A 41 -12.19 -12.67 1.65
CA ALA A 41 -13.31 -11.78 1.44
C ALA A 41 -14.18 -11.74 2.70
N LEU A 42 -14.45 -10.53 3.21
CA LEU A 42 -15.24 -10.30 4.42
C LEU A 42 -16.60 -9.71 4.05
N HIS A 43 -17.63 -9.93 4.86
CA HIS A 43 -18.95 -9.34 4.63
C HIS A 43 -19.28 -8.36 5.76
N ILE A 44 -18.99 -7.08 5.54
CA ILE A 44 -19.17 -6.03 6.55
C ILE A 44 -20.24 -5.06 6.06
N GLY A 45 -21.33 -4.89 6.84
CA GLY A 45 -22.42 -3.97 6.47
C GLY A 45 -23.08 -4.29 5.14
N GLY A 46 -23.24 -5.58 4.82
CA GLY A 46 -23.86 -6.06 3.57
C GLY A 46 -22.97 -5.95 2.32
N ARG A 47 -21.69 -5.60 2.45
CA ARG A 47 -20.74 -5.48 1.34
C ARG A 47 -19.64 -6.53 1.43
N LYS A 48 -19.29 -7.13 0.28
CA LYS A 48 -18.14 -8.05 0.16
C LYS A 48 -16.85 -7.24 0.05
N THR A 49 -16.18 -7.07 1.18
CA THR A 49 -14.88 -6.40 1.29
C THR A 49 -13.74 -7.42 1.16
N PHE A 50 -12.51 -6.95 1.04
CA PHE A 50 -11.32 -7.78 0.87
C PHE A 50 -10.23 -7.35 1.85
N THR A 51 -9.59 -8.34 2.50
CA THR A 51 -8.37 -8.12 3.30
C THR A 51 -7.26 -9.06 2.83
N GLY A 52 -6.02 -8.57 2.92
CA GLY A 52 -4.79 -9.25 2.49
C GLY A 52 -4.06 -8.54 1.34
N PRO A 53 -2.95 -9.13 0.85
CA PRO A 53 -2.21 -8.61 -0.30
C PRO A 53 -3.06 -8.64 -1.56
N ARG A 54 -3.13 -7.52 -2.30
CA ARG A 54 -3.95 -7.42 -3.52
C ARG A 54 -3.21 -7.90 -4.76
N ALA A 55 -1.92 -7.64 -4.79
CA ALA A 55 -1.02 -8.03 -5.84
C ALA A 55 0.42 -7.97 -5.32
N TYR A 56 1.34 -8.51 -6.11
CA TYR A 56 2.75 -8.21 -5.99
C TYR A 56 3.46 -8.44 -7.34
N THR A 57 4.60 -7.78 -7.51
CA THR A 57 5.50 -7.95 -8.66
C THR A 57 6.67 -8.86 -8.29
N ASP A 58 6.77 -9.99 -8.97
CA ASP A 58 8.00 -10.77 -9.12
C ASP A 58 8.77 -10.24 -10.34
N TRP A 59 10.08 -10.03 -10.20
CA TRP A 59 10.92 -9.68 -11.34
C TRP A 59 11.68 -10.91 -11.81
N LEU A 60 11.36 -11.39 -13.01
CA LEU A 60 12.12 -12.45 -13.67
C LEU A 60 13.30 -11.82 -14.41
N THR A 61 14.42 -12.55 -14.46
CA THR A 61 15.54 -12.22 -15.36
C THR A 61 15.03 -12.15 -16.81
N ASN A 62 15.56 -11.23 -17.63
CA ASN A 62 15.23 -10.98 -19.06
C ASN A 62 14.10 -9.96 -19.35
N ASP A 63 13.98 -8.87 -18.58
CA ASP A 63 13.06 -7.76 -18.87
C ASP A 63 11.56 -8.13 -18.92
N VAL A 64 11.20 -9.24 -18.25
CA VAL A 64 9.81 -9.67 -18.06
C VAL A 64 9.43 -9.53 -16.59
N ALA A 65 8.49 -8.66 -16.29
CA ALA A 65 7.85 -8.62 -14.98
C ALA A 65 6.75 -9.68 -14.88
N GLU A 66 6.67 -10.35 -13.74
CA GLU A 66 5.56 -11.22 -13.40
C GLU A 66 4.70 -10.55 -12.33
N ILE A 67 3.47 -10.18 -12.67
CA ILE A 67 2.53 -9.57 -11.73
C ILE A 67 1.55 -10.64 -11.31
N ARG A 68 1.50 -10.94 -10.02
CA ARG A 68 0.48 -11.85 -9.48
C ARG A 68 -0.61 -11.04 -8.81
N LEU A 69 -1.80 -11.08 -9.39
CA LEU A 69 -3.02 -10.49 -8.84
C LEU A 69 -3.74 -11.51 -7.97
N ASN A 70 -4.24 -11.04 -6.82
CA ASN A 70 -4.98 -11.90 -5.90
C ASN A 70 -6.35 -12.27 -6.47
N ALA A 71 -6.59 -13.57 -6.68
CA ALA A 71 -7.86 -14.07 -7.19
C ALA A 71 -9.04 -13.70 -6.27
N ASN A 72 -8.87 -13.71 -4.94
CA ASN A 72 -9.88 -13.30 -3.97
C ASN A 72 -10.19 -11.80 -4.05
N TYR A 73 -9.20 -10.96 -4.33
CA TYR A 73 -9.39 -9.52 -4.54
C TYR A 73 -10.17 -9.23 -5.82
N VAL A 74 -9.80 -9.90 -6.91
CA VAL A 74 -10.48 -9.79 -8.21
C VAL A 74 -11.92 -10.30 -8.11
N GLY A 75 -12.16 -11.33 -7.31
CA GLY A 75 -13.48 -11.89 -7.00
C GLY A 75 -14.24 -11.19 -5.87
N ALA A 76 -13.73 -10.09 -5.32
CA ALA A 76 -14.45 -9.24 -4.37
C ALA A 76 -15.59 -8.47 -5.07
N ASP A 77 -16.30 -7.61 -4.34
CA ASP A 77 -17.36 -6.76 -4.90
C ASP A 77 -16.90 -6.06 -6.20
N SER A 78 -17.71 -6.18 -7.26
CA SER A 78 -17.33 -5.75 -8.62
C SER A 78 -17.11 -4.24 -8.72
N ASP A 79 -17.81 -3.44 -7.93
CA ASP A 79 -17.66 -1.99 -7.91
C ASP A 79 -16.42 -1.57 -7.14
N TYR A 80 -16.06 -2.33 -6.10
CA TYR A 80 -14.82 -2.14 -5.38
C TYR A 80 -13.58 -2.50 -6.23
N SER A 81 -13.57 -3.71 -6.81
CA SER A 81 -12.42 -4.19 -7.58
C SER A 81 -12.25 -3.38 -8.88
N SER A 82 -13.34 -3.02 -9.57
CA SER A 82 -13.23 -2.24 -10.81
C SER A 82 -12.69 -0.81 -10.63
N ARG A 83 -12.94 -0.18 -9.47
CA ARG A 83 -12.43 1.17 -9.18
C ARG A 83 -10.97 1.18 -8.71
N SER A 84 -10.56 0.17 -7.95
CA SER A 84 -9.22 0.12 -7.32
C SER A 84 -8.18 -0.61 -8.19
N LEU A 85 -8.59 -1.57 -9.03
CA LEU A 85 -7.67 -2.38 -9.82
C LEU A 85 -6.77 -1.58 -10.77
N PRO A 86 -7.21 -0.48 -11.44
CA PRO A 86 -6.31 0.35 -12.24
C PRO A 86 -5.13 0.90 -11.44
N GLY A 87 -5.38 1.40 -10.22
CA GLY A 87 -4.33 1.92 -9.33
C GLY A 87 -3.40 0.81 -8.84
N VAL A 88 -3.94 -0.35 -8.47
CA VAL A 88 -3.14 -1.53 -8.08
C VAL A 88 -2.26 -2.00 -9.25
N LEU A 89 -2.81 -2.11 -10.45
CA LEU A 89 -2.03 -2.50 -11.62
C LEU A 89 -0.96 -1.47 -11.97
N ALA A 90 -1.26 -0.18 -11.91
CA ALA A 90 -0.27 0.87 -12.14
C ALA A 90 0.86 0.82 -11.10
N HIS A 91 0.54 0.53 -9.83
CA HIS A 91 1.52 0.32 -8.77
C HIS A 91 2.48 -0.83 -9.08
N GLU A 92 1.96 -2.01 -9.40
CA GLU A 92 2.76 -3.21 -9.67
C GLU A 92 3.52 -3.11 -11.00
N LEU A 93 2.82 -2.76 -12.08
CA LEU A 93 3.33 -2.79 -13.46
C LEU A 93 4.18 -1.57 -13.80
N LEU A 94 3.71 -0.37 -13.47
CA LEU A 94 4.35 0.86 -13.91
C LEU A 94 5.22 1.48 -12.81
N GLY A 95 5.03 1.02 -11.56
CA GLY A 95 5.87 1.33 -10.40
C GLY A 95 6.99 0.32 -10.23
N HIS A 96 6.68 -0.83 -9.62
CA HIS A 96 7.69 -1.83 -9.26
C HIS A 96 8.45 -2.38 -10.47
N ALA A 97 7.75 -2.92 -11.48
CA ALA A 97 8.42 -3.55 -12.61
C ALA A 97 9.35 -2.60 -13.38
N ALA A 98 8.92 -1.35 -13.62
CA ALA A 98 9.76 -0.36 -14.28
C ALA A 98 11.08 -0.10 -13.53
N TRP A 99 11.00 0.03 -12.19
CA TRP A 99 12.19 0.33 -11.38
C TRP A 99 13.04 -0.89 -11.08
N TYR A 100 12.47 -2.09 -10.99
CA TYR A 100 13.25 -3.33 -10.92
C TYR A 100 14.11 -3.52 -12.17
N SER A 101 13.62 -3.24 -13.38
CA SER A 101 14.44 -3.26 -14.60
C SER A 101 15.63 -2.30 -14.53
N ARG A 102 15.38 -1.05 -14.10
CA ARG A 102 16.43 -0.03 -13.98
C ARG A 102 17.46 -0.42 -12.93
N ALA A 103 17.02 -1.01 -11.82
CA ALA A 103 17.89 -1.52 -10.77
C ALA A 103 18.71 -2.73 -11.24
N GLU A 104 18.13 -3.64 -12.01
CA GLU A 104 18.83 -4.79 -12.60
C GLU A 104 19.92 -4.32 -13.58
N ARG A 105 19.60 -3.40 -14.49
CA ARG A 105 20.59 -2.81 -15.43
C ARG A 105 21.73 -2.06 -14.73
N ALA A 106 21.51 -1.64 -13.49
CA ALA A 106 22.50 -0.98 -12.65
C ALA A 106 23.24 -1.92 -11.69
N ASP A 107 22.95 -3.23 -11.72
CA ASP A 107 23.44 -4.21 -10.73
C ASP A 107 23.11 -3.82 -9.28
N GLN A 108 21.92 -3.27 -9.06
CA GLN A 108 21.42 -2.78 -7.77
C GLN A 108 20.09 -3.43 -7.37
N ARG A 109 19.64 -4.50 -8.06
CA ARG A 109 18.31 -5.09 -7.83
C ARG A 109 18.07 -5.48 -6.38
N LEU A 110 19.03 -6.13 -5.74
CA LEU A 110 18.89 -6.57 -4.34
C LEU A 110 18.85 -5.37 -3.37
N VAL A 111 19.70 -4.36 -3.58
CA VAL A 111 19.66 -3.13 -2.77
C VAL A 111 18.32 -2.41 -2.97
N PHE A 112 17.85 -2.30 -4.21
CA PHE A 112 16.58 -1.67 -4.55
C PHE A 112 15.38 -2.38 -3.90
N HIS A 113 15.38 -3.71 -3.86
CA HIS A 113 14.36 -4.50 -3.16
C HIS A 113 14.22 -4.10 -1.69
N HIS A 114 15.34 -3.74 -1.04
CA HIS A 114 15.38 -3.32 0.37
C HIS A 114 15.28 -1.80 0.57
N HIS A 115 15.24 -1.00 -0.50
CA HIS A 115 15.15 0.45 -0.41
C HIS A 115 13.69 0.90 -0.28
N GLU A 116 13.36 1.71 0.72
CA GLU A 116 11.97 2.14 0.98
C GLU A 116 11.33 2.90 -0.20
N LEU A 117 12.16 3.60 -0.99
CA LEU A 117 11.71 4.33 -2.18
C LEU A 117 11.18 3.43 -3.30
N ASN A 118 11.50 2.13 -3.31
CA ASN A 118 10.84 1.16 -4.19
C ASN A 118 9.32 1.23 -4.01
N GLU A 119 8.88 1.10 -2.75
CA GLU A 119 7.47 1.18 -2.39
C GLU A 119 6.90 2.59 -2.59
N ALA A 120 7.62 3.62 -2.16
CA ALA A 120 7.14 5.00 -2.27
C ALA A 120 6.81 5.36 -3.73
N MET A 121 7.70 4.98 -4.65
CA MET A 121 7.53 5.21 -6.08
C MET A 121 6.34 4.42 -6.64
N ALA A 122 6.22 3.12 -6.32
CA ALA A 122 5.10 2.31 -6.78
C ALA A 122 3.75 2.83 -6.26
N ARG A 123 3.67 3.22 -4.98
CA ARG A 123 2.46 3.84 -4.39
C ARG A 123 2.08 5.13 -5.10
N LEU A 124 3.04 6.02 -5.34
CA LEU A 124 2.77 7.28 -6.04
C LEU A 124 2.22 7.03 -7.45
N THR A 125 2.83 6.13 -8.22
CA THR A 125 2.34 5.74 -9.54
C THR A 125 0.88 5.25 -9.48
N GLY A 126 0.58 4.34 -8.56
CA GLY A 126 -0.78 3.82 -8.36
C GLY A 126 -1.79 4.90 -7.95
N TRP A 127 -1.44 5.71 -6.95
CA TRP A 127 -2.32 6.77 -6.43
C TRP A 127 -2.57 7.89 -7.43
N ILE A 128 -1.59 8.25 -8.26
CA ILE A 128 -1.77 9.25 -9.31
C ILE A 128 -2.81 8.78 -10.31
N VAL A 129 -2.67 7.55 -10.83
CA VAL A 129 -3.62 6.97 -11.79
C VAL A 129 -5.01 6.83 -11.16
N GLU A 130 -5.08 6.32 -9.94
CA GLU A 130 -6.34 6.18 -9.20
C GLU A 130 -7.05 7.53 -9.03
N TYR A 131 -6.30 8.57 -8.64
CA TYR A 131 -6.86 9.89 -8.41
C TYR A 131 -7.30 10.58 -9.71
N GLU A 132 -6.56 10.41 -10.81
CA GLU A 132 -6.96 10.94 -12.13
C GLU A 132 -8.26 10.29 -12.63
N LEU A 133 -8.48 9.00 -12.33
CA LEU A 133 -9.72 8.30 -12.69
C LEU A 133 -10.92 8.69 -11.84
N ASN A 134 -10.72 8.75 -10.53
CA ASN A 134 -11.83 8.75 -9.58
C ASN A 134 -12.00 10.08 -8.83
N GLY A 135 -11.02 10.98 -8.90
CA GLY A 135 -10.97 12.22 -8.11
C GLY A 135 -10.86 12.01 -6.59
N GLN A 136 -10.57 10.78 -6.16
CA GLN A 136 -10.47 10.36 -4.77
C GLN A 136 -9.52 9.17 -4.64
N PHE A 137 -9.02 8.95 -3.42
CA PHE A 137 -8.31 7.74 -3.05
C PHE A 137 -9.27 6.76 -2.39
N GLU A 138 -9.08 5.47 -2.60
CA GLU A 138 -9.80 4.40 -1.90
C GLU A 138 -9.42 4.36 -0.41
N GLY A 139 -8.16 4.66 -0.09
CA GLY A 139 -7.63 4.56 1.28
C GLY A 139 -7.05 5.86 1.85
N THR A 140 -6.84 5.87 3.16
CA THR A 140 -6.20 7.00 3.87
C THR A 140 -4.68 7.09 3.66
N GLY A 141 -4.08 6.06 3.05
CA GLY A 141 -2.62 5.97 2.86
C GLY A 141 -2.04 7.13 2.07
N ALA A 142 -2.65 7.47 0.92
CA ALA A 142 -2.22 8.58 0.09
C ALA A 142 -2.30 9.92 0.84
N TRP A 143 -3.36 10.14 1.62
CA TRP A 143 -3.51 11.35 2.44
C TRP A 143 -2.43 11.45 3.52
N ARG A 144 -2.13 10.35 4.21
CA ARG A 144 -1.06 10.30 5.22
C ARG A 144 0.31 10.52 4.60
N TYR A 145 0.56 9.96 3.42
CA TYR A 145 1.80 10.18 2.68
C TYR A 145 1.96 11.65 2.28
N LEU A 146 0.91 12.30 1.76
CA LEU A 146 0.97 13.71 1.36
C LEU A 146 1.16 14.66 2.56
N ASP A 147 0.72 14.26 3.75
CA ASP A 147 0.91 15.02 4.99
C ASP A 147 2.35 14.89 5.52
N ASP A 148 2.83 13.66 5.69
CA ASP A 148 4.19 13.37 6.17
C ASP A 148 4.72 12.06 5.56
N PRO A 149 5.45 12.14 4.43
CA PRO A 149 6.00 10.96 3.76
C PRO A 149 6.92 10.13 4.65
N ALA A 150 7.77 10.78 5.44
CA ALA A 150 8.77 10.11 6.26
C ALA A 150 8.11 9.32 7.39
N ARG A 151 7.12 9.93 8.06
CA ARG A 151 6.33 9.24 9.09
C ARG A 151 5.51 8.12 8.48
N TYR A 152 4.90 8.31 7.32
CA TYR A 152 4.15 7.26 6.63
C TYR A 152 5.02 6.04 6.35
N LEU A 153 6.20 6.23 5.73
CA LEU A 153 7.12 5.13 5.42
C LEU A 153 7.66 4.47 6.69
N SER A 154 7.99 5.24 7.73
CA SER A 154 8.38 4.68 9.04
C SER A 154 7.28 3.81 9.66
N GLN A 155 6.01 4.22 9.57
CA GLN A 155 4.89 3.43 10.07
C GLN A 155 4.67 2.14 9.27
N LEU A 156 4.90 2.14 7.95
CA LEU A 156 4.81 0.91 7.15
C LEU A 156 5.76 -0.16 7.68
N LYS A 157 7.00 0.22 8.03
CA LYS A 157 8.03 -0.68 8.58
C LYS A 157 7.64 -1.34 9.91
N LEU A 158 6.65 -0.79 10.62
CA LEU A 158 6.16 -1.30 11.90
C LEU A 158 4.85 -2.09 11.77
N LYS A 159 4.16 -1.99 10.63
CA LYS A 159 2.81 -2.54 10.45
C LYS A 159 2.75 -3.75 9.53
N LEU A 160 3.69 -3.86 8.61
CA LEU A 160 3.66 -4.87 7.56
C LEU A 160 5.02 -5.58 7.51
N PRO A 161 5.05 -6.92 7.66
CA PRO A 161 6.29 -7.70 7.75
C PRO A 161 7.28 -7.42 6.62
N TYR A 162 6.79 -7.37 5.37
CA TYR A 162 7.63 -7.09 4.21
C TYR A 162 8.40 -5.75 4.32
N TYR A 163 7.79 -4.69 4.85
CA TYR A 163 8.47 -3.40 4.98
C TYR A 163 9.41 -3.34 6.19
N ALA A 164 9.30 -4.27 7.14
CA ALA A 164 10.15 -4.31 8.33
C ALA A 164 11.65 -4.46 7.99
N ARG A 165 11.94 -5.06 6.83
CA ARG A 165 13.29 -5.26 6.24
C ARG A 165 13.68 -4.21 5.20
N THR A 166 12.98 -3.08 5.14
CA THR A 166 13.33 -1.96 4.24
C THR A 166 14.06 -0.83 4.97
N PHE A 167 14.82 -0.07 4.19
CA PHE A 167 15.74 0.96 4.67
C PHE A 167 15.64 2.22 3.83
N ASN A 168 15.79 3.38 4.46
CA ASN A 168 16.21 4.59 3.76
C ASN A 168 17.74 4.61 3.57
N SER A 169 18.24 5.57 2.79
CA SER A 169 19.68 5.66 2.49
C SER A 169 20.56 5.85 3.74
N ARG A 170 20.05 6.52 4.79
CA ARG A 170 20.78 6.65 6.06
C ARG A 170 20.84 5.32 6.79
N GLU A 171 19.72 4.60 6.86
CA GLU A 171 19.63 3.30 7.52
C GLU A 171 20.47 2.23 6.80
N MET A 172 20.55 2.26 5.47
CA MET A 172 21.40 1.31 4.72
C MET A 172 22.89 1.40 5.06
N ALA A 173 23.39 2.58 5.46
CA ALA A 173 24.79 2.75 5.85
C ALA A 173 25.17 1.92 7.08
N ASP A 174 24.20 1.70 7.98
CA ASP A 174 24.30 0.85 9.16
C ASP A 174 22.96 0.13 9.41
N ALA A 175 22.65 -0.82 8.51
CA ALA A 175 21.37 -1.52 8.51
C ALA A 175 21.15 -2.31 9.81
N ALA A 176 22.21 -2.89 10.37
CA ALA A 176 22.13 -3.64 11.62
C ALA A 176 21.78 -2.72 12.80
N SER A 177 22.36 -1.52 12.89
CA SER A 177 21.95 -0.55 13.93
C SER A 177 20.51 -0.11 13.74
N ALA A 178 20.10 0.22 12.51
CA ALA A 178 18.73 0.62 12.21
C ALA A 178 17.69 -0.44 12.63
N LEU A 179 17.96 -1.72 12.38
CA LEU A 179 17.09 -2.83 12.81
C LEU A 179 17.04 -2.96 14.34
N ARG A 180 18.18 -2.82 15.04
CA ARG A 180 18.22 -2.86 16.51
C ARG A 180 17.44 -1.71 17.13
N GLU A 181 17.52 -0.51 16.57
CA GLU A 181 16.76 0.66 17.00
C GLU A 181 15.25 0.49 16.75
N ARG A 182 14.87 -0.20 15.67
CA ARG A 182 13.48 -0.46 15.30
C ARG A 182 12.81 -1.53 16.18
N LEU A 183 13.58 -2.52 16.64
CA LEU A 183 13.06 -3.70 17.34
C LEU A 183 12.21 -3.37 18.60
N PRO A 184 12.61 -2.42 19.49
CA PRO A 184 11.77 -2.04 20.63
C PRO A 184 10.41 -1.48 20.21
N ALA A 185 10.35 -0.66 19.16
CA ALA A 185 9.09 -0.11 18.66
C ALA A 185 8.20 -1.20 18.06
N ALA A 186 8.77 -2.14 17.30
CA ALA A 186 8.03 -3.30 16.78
C ALA A 186 7.44 -4.17 17.90
N ARG A 187 8.21 -4.41 18.98
CA ARG A 187 7.70 -5.14 20.15
C ARG A 187 6.58 -4.39 20.88
N ALA A 188 6.66 -3.06 20.95
CA ALA A 188 5.58 -2.26 21.52
C ALA A 188 4.29 -2.35 20.70
N GLU A 189 4.38 -2.47 19.37
CA GLU A 189 3.22 -2.71 18.50
C GLU A 189 2.55 -4.07 18.76
N VAL A 190 3.32 -5.13 19.04
CA VAL A 190 2.76 -6.44 19.45
C VAL A 190 1.93 -6.29 20.72
N VAL A 191 2.49 -5.64 21.76
CA VAL A 191 1.77 -5.41 23.03
C VAL A 191 0.51 -4.59 22.81
N ARG A 192 0.57 -3.55 21.97
CA ARG A 192 -0.62 -2.74 21.62
C ARG A 192 -1.67 -3.58 20.91
N ALA A 193 -1.29 -4.36 19.90
CA ALA A 193 -2.22 -5.19 19.12
C ALA A 193 -2.90 -6.24 20.02
N GLU A 194 -2.14 -6.87 20.92
CA GLU A 194 -2.66 -7.81 21.91
C GLU A 194 -3.67 -7.15 22.86
N GLN A 195 -3.37 -5.94 23.35
CA GLN A 195 -4.30 -5.18 24.19
C GLN A 195 -5.61 -4.85 23.47
N VAL A 196 -5.54 -4.43 22.20
CA VAL A 196 -6.73 -4.14 21.39
C VAL A 196 -7.56 -5.39 21.16
N LEU A 197 -6.93 -6.52 20.82
CA LEU A 197 -7.62 -7.79 20.65
C LEU A 197 -8.32 -8.23 21.96
N ASN A 198 -7.63 -8.16 23.09
CA ASN A 198 -8.19 -8.54 24.39
C ASN A 198 -9.36 -7.64 24.81
N GLN A 199 -9.28 -6.33 24.52
CA GLN A 199 -10.40 -5.41 24.73
C GLN A 199 -11.61 -5.79 23.86
N GLN A 200 -11.39 -6.13 22.59
CA GLN A 200 -12.47 -6.54 21.71
C GLN A 200 -13.12 -7.87 22.16
N LEU A 201 -12.33 -8.86 22.56
CA LEU A 201 -12.83 -10.13 23.09
C LEU A 201 -13.66 -9.92 24.38
N ALA A 202 -13.23 -9.01 25.25
CA ALA A 202 -13.97 -8.67 26.47
C ALA A 202 -15.28 -7.90 26.19
N LEU A 203 -15.34 -7.12 25.10
CA LEU A 203 -16.58 -6.47 24.64
C LEU A 203 -17.54 -7.49 24.03
N ASP A 204 -17.05 -8.37 23.16
CA ASP A 204 -17.85 -9.40 22.50
C ASP A 204 -18.55 -10.32 23.52
N ALA A 205 -17.81 -10.75 24.56
CA ALA A 205 -18.35 -11.56 25.65
C ALA A 205 -19.49 -10.90 26.44
N LYS A 206 -19.61 -9.56 26.42
CA LYS A 206 -20.70 -8.84 27.10
C LYS A 206 -21.96 -8.71 26.25
N VAL A 207 -21.82 -8.77 24.92
CA VAL A 207 -22.96 -8.56 24.00
C VAL A 207 -23.74 -9.85 23.79
N THR A 208 -23.08 -11.01 23.82
CA THR A 208 -23.72 -12.33 23.76
C THR A 208 -24.73 -12.60 24.90
N ASP A 209 -24.70 -11.81 25.97
CA ASP A 209 -25.59 -11.93 27.14
C ASP A 209 -26.83 -11.01 27.09
N SER A 210 -27.09 -10.28 25.99
CA SER A 210 -28.25 -9.36 25.90
C SER A 210 -29.53 -10.05 25.41
N PRO A 211 -30.58 -10.22 26.24
CA PRO A 211 -31.85 -10.79 25.82
C PRO A 211 -32.69 -9.77 25.02
N GLY A 212 -33.19 -10.17 23.85
CA GLY A 212 -34.26 -9.44 23.14
C GLY A 212 -34.03 -9.09 21.67
N ALA A 213 -32.87 -9.39 21.08
CA ALA A 213 -32.64 -9.14 19.65
C ALA A 213 -33.35 -10.19 18.76
N PRO A 214 -33.94 -9.79 17.61
CA PRO A 214 -34.44 -10.74 16.62
C PRO A 214 -33.33 -11.69 16.13
N PRO A 215 -33.58 -13.00 15.95
CA PRO A 215 -32.54 -13.98 15.61
C PRO A 215 -31.68 -13.61 14.39
N LYS A 216 -32.28 -13.06 13.33
CA LYS A 216 -31.55 -12.67 12.11
C LYS A 216 -30.58 -11.50 12.34
N GLU A 217 -30.95 -10.56 13.20
CA GLU A 217 -30.09 -9.41 13.53
C GLU A 217 -28.94 -9.85 14.43
N LEU A 218 -29.22 -10.78 15.35
CA LEU A 218 -28.21 -11.42 16.18
C LEU A 218 -27.18 -12.20 15.34
N ASP A 219 -27.64 -13.01 14.37
CA ASP A 219 -26.76 -13.78 13.47
C ASP A 219 -25.89 -12.87 12.57
N SER A 220 -26.42 -11.73 12.14
CA SER A 220 -25.65 -10.74 11.37
C SER A 220 -24.59 -10.09 12.24
N PHE A 221 -24.97 -9.62 13.42
CA PHE A 221 -24.07 -8.98 14.37
C PHE A 221 -22.95 -9.93 14.81
N GLN A 222 -23.26 -11.19 15.13
CA GLN A 222 -22.26 -12.20 15.52
C GLN A 222 -21.23 -12.46 14.42
N ARG A 223 -21.66 -12.47 13.14
CA ARG A 223 -20.73 -12.58 12.01
C ARG A 223 -19.83 -11.36 11.89
N GLU A 224 -20.37 -10.15 12.05
CA GLU A 224 -19.58 -8.92 12.04
C GLU A 224 -18.56 -8.88 13.19
N GLN A 225 -18.94 -9.34 14.39
CA GLN A 225 -18.01 -9.47 15.51
C GLN A 225 -16.92 -10.50 15.24
N ALA A 226 -17.27 -11.65 14.68
CA ALA A 226 -16.29 -12.67 14.29
C ALA A 226 -15.29 -12.14 13.25
N ASP A 227 -15.77 -11.41 12.24
CA ASP A 227 -14.92 -10.76 11.22
C ASP A 227 -13.98 -9.70 11.85
N LEU A 228 -14.49 -8.92 12.81
CA LEU A 228 -13.69 -7.90 13.52
C LEU A 228 -12.62 -8.53 14.42
N VAL A 229 -12.97 -9.56 15.19
CA VAL A 229 -12.01 -10.31 16.01
C VAL A 229 -10.94 -10.95 15.13
N ALA A 230 -11.33 -11.53 13.99
CA ALA A 230 -10.38 -12.07 13.03
C ALA A 230 -9.45 -10.97 12.48
N SER A 231 -9.96 -9.75 12.22
CA SER A 231 -9.12 -8.62 11.79
C SER A 231 -8.08 -8.22 12.84
N TYR A 232 -8.44 -8.22 14.13
CA TYR A 232 -7.48 -7.91 15.20
C TYR A 232 -6.46 -9.02 15.43
N ARG A 233 -6.84 -10.29 15.21
CA ARG A 233 -5.88 -11.40 15.19
C ARG A 233 -4.86 -11.25 14.07
N ASP A 234 -5.29 -10.87 12.88
CA ASP A 234 -4.37 -10.61 11.76
C ASP A 234 -3.43 -9.43 12.08
N GLU A 235 -3.93 -8.38 12.75
CA GLU A 235 -3.09 -7.25 13.18
C GLU A 235 -2.01 -7.69 14.17
N LEU A 236 -2.36 -8.53 15.15
CA LEU A 236 -1.40 -9.10 16.08
C LEU A 236 -0.37 -9.98 15.36
N ALA A 237 -0.82 -10.90 14.51
CA ALA A 237 0.06 -11.77 13.74
C ALA A 237 1.03 -10.97 12.84
N ASN A 238 0.56 -9.88 12.22
CA ASN A 238 1.43 -8.99 11.45
C ASN A 238 2.48 -8.29 12.34
N ALA A 239 2.09 -7.81 13.52
CA ALA A 239 3.04 -7.19 14.45
C ALA A 239 4.11 -8.19 14.94
N GLU A 240 3.71 -9.44 15.20
CA GLU A 240 4.62 -10.53 15.55
C GLU A 240 5.58 -10.85 14.40
N ALA A 241 5.05 -11.00 13.18
CA ALA A 241 5.86 -11.24 11.99
C ALA A 241 6.83 -10.09 11.68
N VAL A 242 6.47 -8.83 11.96
CA VAL A 242 7.42 -7.69 11.88
C VAL A 242 8.60 -7.88 12.83
N VAL A 243 8.34 -8.32 14.07
CA VAL A 243 9.42 -8.63 15.04
C VAL A 243 10.28 -9.78 14.52
N GLU A 244 9.66 -10.83 13.99
CA GLU A 244 10.37 -11.99 13.43
C GLU A 244 11.25 -11.62 12.23
N GLU A 245 10.76 -10.81 11.31
CA GLU A 245 11.52 -10.31 10.14
C GLU A 245 12.74 -9.50 10.57
N ILE A 246 12.58 -8.56 11.53
CA ILE A 246 13.68 -7.76 12.06
C ILE A 246 14.74 -8.66 12.71
N GLN A 247 14.30 -9.59 13.56
CA GLN A 247 15.21 -10.51 14.24
C GLN A 247 15.86 -11.49 13.26
N GLY A 248 15.14 -11.97 12.26
CA GLY A 248 15.61 -12.84 11.20
C GLY A 248 16.74 -12.17 10.42
N MET A 249 16.51 -10.94 9.95
CA MET A 249 17.52 -10.18 9.22
C MET A 249 18.76 -9.87 10.07
N LEU A 250 18.58 -9.55 11.36
CA LEU A 250 19.69 -9.39 12.31
C LEU A 250 20.51 -10.67 12.48
N ARG A 251 19.85 -11.84 12.58
CA ARG A 251 20.53 -13.14 12.65
C ARG A 251 21.30 -13.43 11.36
N THR A 252 20.69 -13.18 10.20
CA THR A 252 21.36 -13.35 8.90
C THR A 252 22.62 -12.49 8.81
N MET A 253 22.51 -11.18 9.07
CA MET A 253 23.66 -10.26 9.03
C MET A 253 24.79 -10.63 10.01
N ALA A 254 24.44 -11.18 11.17
CA ALA A 254 25.42 -11.63 12.17
C ALA A 254 26.05 -12.99 11.84
N GLY A 255 25.33 -13.85 11.10
CA GLY A 255 25.78 -15.19 10.72
C GLY A 255 26.60 -15.24 9.42
N GLU A 256 26.55 -14.19 8.60
CA GLU A 256 27.37 -14.05 7.40
C GLU A 256 28.85 -13.82 7.75
N ALA A 257 29.72 -14.78 7.38
CA ALA A 257 31.15 -14.69 7.67
C ALA A 257 31.85 -13.51 6.98
N ASP A 258 31.31 -13.06 5.84
CA ASP A 258 31.81 -11.95 5.02
C ASP A 258 30.99 -10.67 5.19
N HIS A 259 29.93 -10.70 6.01
CA HIS A 259 28.96 -9.61 6.15
C HIS A 259 28.39 -9.12 4.80
N TYR A 260 28.20 -10.03 3.84
CA TYR A 260 27.77 -9.73 2.48
C TYR A 260 26.56 -8.79 2.42
N SER A 261 25.48 -9.09 3.16
CA SER A 261 24.25 -8.29 3.14
C SER A 261 24.48 -6.86 3.65
N VAL A 262 25.33 -6.68 4.66
CA VAL A 262 25.66 -5.35 5.21
C VAL A 262 26.48 -4.56 4.20
N THR A 263 27.47 -5.21 3.59
CA THR A 263 28.33 -4.59 2.57
C THR A 263 27.50 -4.16 1.36
N LEU A 264 26.66 -5.06 0.85
CA LEU A 264 25.77 -4.81 -0.28
C LEU A 264 24.84 -3.60 -0.05
N LEU A 265 24.18 -3.52 1.11
CA LEU A 265 23.31 -2.38 1.44
C LEU A 265 24.11 -1.07 1.55
N ARG A 266 25.31 -1.12 2.13
CA ARG A 266 26.17 0.05 2.28
C ARG A 266 26.67 0.58 0.94
N GLU A 267 27.04 -0.30 0.01
CA GLU A 267 27.46 0.07 -1.35
C GLU A 267 26.35 0.82 -2.10
N GLY A 268 25.08 0.47 -1.81
CA GLY A 268 23.90 1.17 -2.31
C GLY A 268 23.78 2.65 -1.92
N VAL A 269 24.32 3.07 -0.76
CA VAL A 269 24.10 4.40 -0.17
C VAL A 269 24.57 5.55 -1.06
N GLY A 270 25.54 5.30 -1.95
CA GLY A 270 26.07 6.30 -2.87
C GLY A 270 25.67 6.10 -4.33
N HIS A 271 24.91 5.05 -4.66
CA HIS A 271 24.71 4.68 -6.05
C HIS A 271 23.79 5.71 -6.78
N PRO A 272 24.16 6.22 -7.98
CA PRO A 272 23.39 7.24 -8.70
C PRO A 272 21.93 6.86 -9.00
N LEU A 273 21.62 5.57 -9.08
CA LEU A 273 20.26 5.04 -9.20
C LEU A 273 19.34 5.59 -8.11
N PHE A 274 19.77 5.60 -6.84
CA PHE A 274 18.92 6.00 -5.72
C PHE A 274 18.73 7.52 -5.64
N GLN A 275 19.69 8.30 -6.13
CA GLN A 275 19.51 9.74 -6.32
C GLN A 275 18.47 10.03 -7.40
N THR A 276 18.51 9.27 -8.50
CA THR A 276 17.52 9.36 -9.59
C THR A 276 16.13 8.94 -9.10
N LEU A 277 16.04 7.85 -8.35
CA LEU A 277 14.81 7.37 -7.74
C LEU A 277 14.23 8.39 -6.76
N ALA A 278 15.04 8.99 -5.88
CA ALA A 278 14.59 10.03 -4.96
C ALA A 278 14.05 11.26 -5.70
N ALA A 279 14.71 11.70 -6.78
CA ALA A 279 14.24 12.80 -7.62
C ALA A 279 12.91 12.46 -8.31
N GLU A 280 12.74 11.23 -8.81
CA GLU A 280 11.49 10.76 -9.39
C GLU A 280 10.36 10.76 -8.36
N VAL A 281 10.58 10.17 -7.18
CA VAL A 281 9.61 10.13 -6.08
C VAL A 281 9.18 11.54 -5.67
N ALA A 282 10.12 12.47 -5.54
CA ALA A 282 9.81 13.87 -5.23
C ALA A 282 8.94 14.52 -6.33
N ARG A 283 9.25 14.24 -7.60
CA ARG A 283 8.48 14.77 -8.74
C ARG A 283 7.06 14.19 -8.76
N GLU A 284 6.89 12.89 -8.60
CA GLU A 284 5.57 12.25 -8.59
C GLU A 284 4.75 12.67 -7.37
N ALA A 285 5.36 12.83 -6.19
CA ALA A 285 4.69 13.40 -5.02
C ALA A 285 4.16 14.81 -5.30
N ALA A 286 4.94 15.64 -6.01
CA ALA A 286 4.51 16.97 -6.43
C ALA A 286 3.37 16.93 -7.46
N VAL A 287 3.38 15.96 -8.40
CA VAL A 287 2.26 15.73 -9.33
C VAL A 287 0.99 15.40 -8.55
N LEU A 288 1.05 14.43 -7.65
CA LEU A 288 -0.08 14.00 -6.85
C LEU A 288 -0.67 15.15 -6.01
N LYS A 289 0.20 15.92 -5.35
CA LYS A 289 -0.20 17.09 -4.57
C LYS A 289 -0.95 18.12 -5.43
N ARG A 290 -0.44 18.44 -6.63
CA ARG A 290 -1.11 19.37 -7.55
C ARG A 290 -2.47 18.86 -8.02
N LEU A 291 -2.59 17.57 -8.32
CA LEU A 291 -3.87 16.97 -8.69
C LEU A 291 -4.90 17.14 -7.56
N VAL A 292 -4.49 16.85 -6.32
CA VAL A 292 -5.32 17.02 -5.13
C VAL A 292 -5.78 18.46 -4.95
N GLU A 293 -4.87 19.42 -5.03
CA GLU A 293 -5.15 20.84 -4.86
C GLU A 293 -6.10 21.37 -5.95
N LYS A 294 -5.92 20.96 -7.20
CA LYS A 294 -6.78 21.34 -8.33
C LYS A 294 -8.23 20.87 -8.13
N THR A 295 -8.43 19.65 -7.65
CA THR A 295 -9.77 19.12 -7.35
C THR A 295 -10.41 19.89 -6.20
N LYS A 296 -9.66 20.16 -5.11
CA LYS A 296 -10.16 20.96 -3.98
C LYS A 296 -10.60 22.37 -4.42
N ALA A 297 -9.81 23.05 -5.23
CA ALA A 297 -10.15 24.37 -5.76
C ALA A 297 -11.40 24.33 -6.67
N SER A 298 -11.52 23.31 -7.51
CA SER A 298 -12.68 23.13 -8.40
C SER A 298 -13.97 22.87 -7.62
N SER A 299 -13.90 22.11 -6.52
CA SER A 299 -15.03 21.87 -5.62
C SER A 299 -15.43 23.12 -4.84
N ALA A 300 -14.46 23.90 -4.35
CA ALA A 300 -14.72 25.16 -3.67
C ALA A 300 -15.42 26.17 -4.60
N ALA A 301 -14.96 26.31 -5.85
CA ALA A 301 -15.56 27.20 -6.84
C ALA A 301 -17.01 26.82 -7.22
N LYS A 302 -17.36 25.52 -7.18
CA LYS A 302 -18.74 25.05 -7.36
C LYS A 302 -19.63 25.36 -6.16
N SER A 303 -19.06 25.42 -4.96
CA SER A 303 -19.79 25.73 -3.71
C SER A 303 -20.07 27.22 -3.48
N THR A 304 -19.42 28.11 -4.23
CA THR A 304 -19.62 29.57 -4.15
C THR A 304 -20.72 30.11 -5.07
N GLY A 305 -21.45 29.25 -5.79
CA GLY A 305 -22.74 29.64 -6.38
C GLY A 305 -23.75 29.93 -5.27
N PRO A 306 -24.60 30.97 -5.36
CA PRO A 306 -25.63 31.19 -4.37
C PRO A 306 -26.44 29.90 -4.24
N SER A 307 -26.51 29.36 -3.02
CA SER A 307 -27.34 28.19 -2.76
C SER A 307 -28.74 28.46 -3.28
N VAL A 308 -29.47 27.43 -3.71
CA VAL A 308 -30.89 27.56 -4.09
C VAL A 308 -31.69 28.26 -3.00
N TRP A 309 -31.27 28.16 -1.73
CA TRP A 309 -31.79 28.91 -0.60
C TRP A 309 -31.52 30.43 -0.66
N THR A 310 -30.39 30.88 -1.21
CA THR A 310 -30.09 32.33 -1.35
C THR A 310 -30.89 33.00 -2.49
N ARG A 311 -31.39 32.22 -3.48
CA ARG A 311 -32.30 32.74 -4.51
C ARG A 311 -33.76 32.86 -4.04
N ILE A 312 -34.17 32.11 -3.01
CA ILE A 312 -35.54 32.17 -2.47
C ILE A 312 -35.76 33.41 -1.59
N PHE A 313 -34.70 34.02 -1.03
CA PHE A 313 -34.81 35.17 -0.12
C PHE A 313 -34.36 36.53 -0.71
N ARG A 314 -34.23 36.64 -2.04
CA ARG A 314 -33.95 37.93 -2.71
C ARG A 314 -34.97 38.32 -3.79
N GLY A 315 -36.14 37.68 -3.80
CA GLY A 315 -37.31 38.11 -4.56
C GLY A 315 -38.31 38.78 -3.63
N GLY A 316 -38.07 40.04 -3.32
CA GLY A 316 -38.92 40.86 -2.47
C GLY A 316 -38.57 42.32 -2.67
N ASP A 317 -38.90 42.82 -3.87
CA ASP A 317 -39.43 44.16 -4.16
C ASP A 317 -40.04 44.12 -5.58
#